data_AF-A0A0F8ZXY7-F1
#
_entry.id   AF-A0A0F8ZXY7-F1
#
_cell.length_a   1.000
_cell.length_b   1.000
_cell.length_c   1.000
_cell.angle_alpha   90.00
_cell.angle_beta   90.00
_cell.angle_gamma   90.00
#
_symmetry.space_group_name_H-M   'P 1'
#
loop_
_entity.id
_entity.type
_entity.pdbx_description
1 polymer ?
#
loop_
_entity_poly.entity_id
_entity_poly.type
_entity_poly.pdbx_seq_one_letter_code
_entity_poly.pdbx_strand_id
1 'polypeptide(L)'
;MDMIQQVCSLELAQALKAVGVKQDSTWYWVDVYPPKTALAMKKDGVYFVYDPERLAQQIVTGGDPVSAFTVAELGEMLPTLCLSGSVEKGRYNCWYFADMCTREIKHYNTYQTENEANARAKMLMFLVARAA
;
A
#
# COMPACT_ATOMS: atom_id res chain seq x y z
N MET A 1 -16.88 1.95 6.35
CA MET A 1 -15.42 2.18 6.19
C MET A 1 -15.18 2.41 4.72
N ASP A 2 -14.51 3.51 4.35
CA ASP A 2 -14.23 3.83 2.94
C ASP A 2 -13.02 3.02 2.46
N MET A 3 -13.15 2.31 1.33
CA MET A 3 -12.10 1.45 0.80
C MET A 3 -10.84 2.26 0.41
N ILE A 4 -11.00 3.51 -0.04
CA ILE A 4 -9.86 4.38 -0.37
C ILE A 4 -9.00 4.67 0.88
N GLN A 5 -9.58 4.61 2.08
CA GLN A 5 -8.85 4.75 3.34
C GLN A 5 -8.16 3.45 3.78
N GLN A 6 -8.38 2.35 3.09
CA GLN A 6 -7.81 1.04 3.39
C GLN A 6 -6.73 0.60 2.41
N VAL A 7 -6.44 1.41 1.40
CA VAL A 7 -5.39 1.15 0.40
C VAL A 7 -4.35 2.25 0.39
N CYS A 8 -3.14 1.92 -0.05
CA CYS A 8 -2.10 2.93 -0.22
C CYS A 8 -2.42 3.84 -1.41
N SER A 9 -1.96 5.09 -1.35
CA SER A 9 -2.09 6.05 -2.45
C SER A 9 -1.39 5.55 -3.72
N LEU A 10 -1.81 6.04 -4.88
CA LEU A 10 -1.15 5.74 -6.16
C LEU A 10 0.34 6.07 -6.12
N GLU A 11 0.69 7.24 -5.58
CA GLU A 11 2.08 7.70 -5.50
C GLU A 11 2.95 6.74 -4.67
N LEU A 12 2.45 6.27 -3.53
CA LEU A 12 3.16 5.27 -2.72
C LEU A 12 3.18 3.88 -3.36
N ALA A 13 2.10 3.50 -4.06
CA ALA A 13 2.05 2.25 -4.81
C ALA A 13 3.09 2.20 -5.94
N GLN A 14 3.22 3.31 -6.68
CA GLN A 14 4.25 3.48 -7.71
C GLN A 14 5.66 3.45 -7.11
N ALA A 15 5.86 4.10 -5.97
CA ALA A 15 7.14 4.07 -5.27
C ALA A 15 7.50 2.65 -4.79
N LEU A 16 6.54 1.89 -4.27
CA LEU A 16 6.71 0.47 -3.91
C LEU A 16 7.10 -0.39 -5.13
N LYS A 17 6.44 -0.18 -6.27
CA LYS A 17 6.79 -0.85 -7.54
C LYS A 17 8.22 -0.51 -7.96
N ALA A 18 8.62 0.76 -7.85
CA ALA A 18 9.96 1.23 -8.22
C ALA A 18 11.09 0.62 -7.36
N VAL A 19 10.84 0.34 -6.09
CA VAL A 19 11.80 -0.35 -5.20
C VAL A 19 11.72 -1.88 -5.28
N GLY A 20 10.94 -2.42 -6.23
CA GLY A 20 10.90 -3.86 -6.52
C GLY A 20 9.94 -4.68 -5.66
N VAL A 21 9.01 -4.05 -4.93
CA VAL A 21 7.96 -4.79 -4.21
C VAL A 21 7.03 -5.47 -5.22
N LYS A 22 6.84 -6.79 -5.06
CA LYS A 22 5.99 -7.60 -5.93
C LYS A 22 4.58 -7.00 -6.03
N GLN A 23 4.15 -6.71 -7.25
CA GLN A 23 2.83 -6.16 -7.54
C GLN A 23 1.79 -7.28 -7.57
N ASP A 24 1.25 -7.62 -6.40
CA ASP A 24 0.30 -8.71 -6.20
C ASP A 24 -0.71 -8.27 -5.13
N SER A 25 -1.85 -7.74 -5.58
CA SER A 25 -2.92 -7.25 -4.70
C SER A 25 -4.27 -7.61 -5.29
N THR A 26 -5.31 -7.53 -4.47
CA THR A 26 -6.70 -7.65 -4.95
C THR A 26 -7.19 -6.35 -5.63
N TRP A 27 -6.56 -5.22 -5.31
CA TRP A 27 -6.97 -3.89 -5.77
C TRP A 27 -5.86 -3.23 -6.60
N TYR A 28 -6.25 -2.43 -7.60
CA TYR A 28 -5.32 -1.77 -8.50
C TYR A 28 -5.70 -0.34 -8.81
N TRP A 29 -4.68 0.49 -8.98
CA TRP A 29 -4.77 1.77 -9.64
C TRP A 29 -4.54 1.61 -11.14
N VAL A 30 -5.42 2.17 -11.95
CA VAL A 30 -5.35 2.14 -13.41
C VAL A 30 -5.70 3.51 -13.99
N ASP A 31 -4.98 3.92 -15.02
CA ASP A 31 -5.15 5.19 -15.75
C ASP A 31 -6.14 5.09 -16.91
N VAL A 32 -6.55 3.87 -17.27
CA VAL A 32 -7.55 3.59 -18.30
C VAL A 32 -8.95 3.41 -17.75
N TYR A 33 -9.95 3.73 -18.57
CA TYR A 33 -11.35 3.50 -18.23
C TYR A 33 -11.59 2.01 -18.00
N PRO A 34 -12.02 1.60 -16.80
CA PRO A 34 -12.24 0.21 -16.49
C PRO A 34 -13.48 -0.31 -17.23
N PRO A 35 -13.54 -1.61 -17.52
CA PRO A 35 -14.72 -2.22 -18.11
C PRO A 35 -15.98 -1.93 -17.29
N LYS A 36 -17.15 -1.79 -17.94
CA LYS A 36 -18.43 -1.52 -17.24
C LYS A 36 -18.79 -2.59 -16.20
N THR A 37 -18.22 -3.77 -16.30
CA THR A 37 -18.40 -4.91 -15.40
C THR A 37 -17.47 -4.91 -14.19
N ALA A 38 -16.49 -4.00 -14.14
CA ALA A 38 -15.55 -3.89 -13.04
C ALA A 38 -16.15 -3.02 -11.91
N LEU A 39 -15.86 -3.40 -10.67
CA LEU A 39 -16.15 -2.54 -9.53
C LEU A 39 -15.04 -1.48 -9.47
N ALA A 40 -15.39 -0.25 -9.87
CA ALA A 40 -14.42 0.82 -9.99
C ALA A 40 -14.90 2.13 -9.36
N MET A 41 -13.95 2.88 -8.80
CA MET A 41 -14.14 4.26 -8.34
C MET A 41 -13.17 5.17 -9.06
N LYS A 42 -13.57 6.41 -9.39
CA LYS A 42 -12.68 7.41 -9.98
C LYS A 42 -12.25 8.43 -8.93
N LYS A 43 -10.95 8.65 -8.80
CA LYS A 43 -10.37 9.68 -7.94
C LYS A 43 -9.27 10.39 -8.71
N ASP A 44 -9.37 11.72 -8.81
CA ASP A 44 -8.34 12.58 -9.42
C ASP A 44 -7.92 12.13 -10.84
N GLY A 45 -8.86 11.61 -11.63
CA GLY A 45 -8.59 11.14 -12.99
C GLY A 45 -8.17 9.67 -13.10
N VAL A 46 -7.83 9.02 -11.98
CA VAL A 46 -7.37 7.63 -11.91
C VAL A 46 -8.50 6.73 -11.42
N TYR A 47 -8.54 5.50 -11.92
CA TYR A 47 -9.50 4.49 -11.50
C TYR A 47 -8.89 3.56 -10.45
N PHE A 48 -9.65 3.31 -9.40
CA PHE A 48 -9.41 2.31 -8.37
C PHE A 48 -10.33 1.11 -8.63
N VAL A 49 -9.75 -0.05 -8.91
CA VAL A 49 -10.48 -1.20 -9.44
C VAL A 49 -10.24 -2.45 -8.58
N TYR A 50 -11.30 -3.20 -8.33
CA TYR A 50 -11.27 -4.56 -7.80
C TYR A 50 -11.26 -5.56 -8.96
N ASP A 51 -10.50 -6.67 -8.85
CA ASP A 51 -10.48 -7.84 -9.74
C ASP A 51 -9.30 -7.90 -10.75
N PRO A 52 -8.14 -8.49 -10.36
CA PRO A 52 -6.98 -8.67 -11.24
C PRO A 52 -7.24 -9.57 -12.45
N GLU A 53 -8.06 -10.62 -12.31
CA GLU A 53 -8.28 -11.60 -13.38
C GLU A 53 -9.10 -10.99 -14.53
N ARG A 54 -10.09 -10.15 -14.20
CA ARG A 54 -10.83 -9.38 -15.22
C ARG A 54 -10.03 -8.22 -15.79
N LEU A 55 -9.20 -7.55 -14.98
CA LEU A 55 -8.29 -6.49 -15.45
C LEU A 55 -7.33 -7.01 -16.53
N ALA A 56 -6.70 -8.17 -16.31
CA ALA A 56 -5.77 -8.77 -17.26
C ALA A 56 -6.42 -9.18 -18.60
N GLN A 57 -7.71 -9.52 -18.58
CA GLN A 57 -8.46 -9.90 -19.78
C GLN A 57 -9.01 -8.70 -20.57
N GLN A 58 -9.11 -7.52 -19.95
CA GLN A 58 -9.90 -6.40 -20.50
C GLN A 58 -9.15 -5.06 -20.60
N ILE A 59 -8.01 -4.87 -19.91
CA ILE A 59 -7.13 -3.73 -20.17
C ILE A 59 -6.36 -4.02 -21.47
N VAL A 60 -6.99 -3.70 -22.59
CA VAL A 60 -6.40 -3.78 -23.94
C VAL A 60 -5.74 -2.44 -24.32
N THR A 61 -5.78 -1.40 -23.47
CA THR A 61 -5.60 -0.01 -23.90
C THR A 61 -4.49 0.79 -23.21
N GLY A 62 -3.40 0.12 -22.78
CA GLY A 62 -2.19 0.79 -22.29
C GLY A 62 -2.23 1.16 -20.81
N GLY A 63 -1.05 1.30 -20.20
CA GLY A 63 -0.86 1.52 -18.76
C GLY A 63 -0.64 0.21 -18.01
N ASP A 64 0.48 0.10 -17.29
CA ASP A 64 0.71 -1.02 -16.38
C ASP A 64 -0.09 -0.78 -15.09
N PRO A 65 -1.01 -1.69 -14.71
CA PRO A 65 -1.70 -1.57 -13.43
C PRO A 65 -0.70 -1.54 -12.27
N VAL A 66 -1.03 -0.77 -11.23
CA VAL A 66 -0.22 -0.63 -10.01
C VAL A 66 -1.03 -1.12 -8.82
N SER A 67 -0.46 -2.02 -8.01
CA SER A 67 -1.15 -2.62 -6.87
C SER A 67 -1.54 -1.57 -5.83
N ALA A 68 -2.82 -1.46 -5.52
CA ALA A 68 -3.35 -0.60 -4.48
C ALA A 68 -3.41 -1.37 -3.16
N PHE A 69 -2.23 -1.61 -2.57
CA PHE A 69 -2.11 -2.52 -1.42
C PHE A 69 -2.95 -2.10 -0.23
N THR A 70 -3.66 -3.05 0.34
CA THR A 70 -4.48 -2.84 1.52
C THR A 70 -3.66 -2.77 2.81
N VAL A 71 -4.25 -2.27 3.89
CA VAL A 71 -3.66 -2.35 5.25
C VAL A 71 -3.26 -3.78 5.60
N ALA A 72 -4.10 -4.76 5.26
CA ALA A 72 -3.86 -6.17 5.53
C ALA A 72 -2.68 -6.72 4.72
N GLU A 73 -2.70 -6.52 3.39
CA GLU A 73 -1.63 -6.97 2.48
C GLU A 73 -0.26 -6.37 2.89
N LEU A 74 -0.20 -5.06 3.18
CA LEU A 74 1.03 -4.43 3.68
C LEU A 74 1.45 -4.98 5.05
N GLY A 75 0.49 -5.40 5.87
CA GLY A 75 0.76 -6.04 7.16
C GLY A 75 1.46 -7.37 7.04
N GLU A 76 1.11 -8.16 6.02
CA GLU A 76 1.76 -9.44 5.73
C GLU A 76 3.19 -9.27 5.20
N MET A 77 3.47 -8.15 4.54
CA MET A 77 4.80 -7.82 4.00
C MET A 77 5.75 -7.20 5.05
N LEU A 78 5.21 -6.64 6.12
CA LEU A 78 5.99 -6.00 7.18
C LEU A 78 6.47 -7.02 8.22
N PRO A 79 7.65 -6.81 8.84
CA PRO A 79 8.08 -7.61 9.99
C PRO A 79 7.07 -7.54 11.14
N THR A 80 6.99 -8.62 11.93
CA THR A 80 6.10 -8.68 13.12
C THR A 80 6.35 -7.59 14.15
N LEU A 81 7.54 -6.97 14.13
CA LEU A 81 7.89 -5.85 15.02
C LEU A 81 7.42 -4.49 14.51
N CYS A 82 6.73 -4.45 13.37
CA CYS A 82 6.04 -3.26 12.91
C CYS A 82 4.64 -3.22 13.53
N LEU A 83 4.33 -2.10 14.18
CA LEU A 83 2.99 -1.82 14.71
C LEU A 83 2.44 -0.59 13.98
N SER A 84 1.13 -0.51 13.81
CA SER A 84 0.48 0.69 13.30
C SER A 84 -0.85 0.94 13.98
N GLY A 85 -1.27 2.20 13.96
CA GLY A 85 -2.51 2.62 14.58
C GLY A 85 -2.78 4.11 14.43
N SER A 86 -4.03 4.48 14.69
CA SER A 86 -4.46 5.87 14.76
C SER A 86 -3.90 6.55 16.01
N VAL A 87 -3.25 7.69 15.86
CA VAL A 87 -2.78 8.52 16.99
C VAL A 87 -3.73 9.67 17.28
N GLU A 88 -4.46 10.12 16.26
CA GLU A 88 -5.55 11.09 16.35
C GLU A 88 -6.42 10.97 15.09
N LYS A 89 -7.57 11.64 15.06
CA LYS A 89 -8.50 11.53 13.94
C LYS A 89 -7.83 11.94 12.61
N GLY A 90 -7.71 10.97 11.71
CA GLY A 90 -7.10 11.17 10.39
C GLY A 90 -5.57 11.20 10.41
N ARG A 91 -4.92 10.72 11.47
CA ARG A 91 -3.47 10.52 11.49
C ARG A 91 -3.12 9.14 12.03
N TYR A 92 -2.35 8.41 11.23
CA TYR A 92 -1.92 7.06 11.50
C TYR A 92 -0.42 6.99 11.51
N ASN A 93 0.11 6.24 12.45
CA ASN A 93 1.53 5.94 12.54
C ASN A 93 1.79 4.48 12.19
N CYS A 94 2.96 4.23 11.61
CA CYS A 94 3.58 2.91 11.62
C CYS A 94 4.96 3.04 12.28
N TRP A 95 5.18 2.23 13.31
CA TRP A 95 6.39 2.18 14.12
C TRP A 95 7.16 0.89 13.83
N TYR A 96 8.48 0.98 13.78
CA TYR A 96 9.36 -0.18 13.72
C TYR A 96 10.22 -0.24 14.97
N PHE A 97 10.10 -1.37 15.68
CA PHE A 97 10.90 -1.68 16.86
C PHE A 97 11.88 -2.80 16.48
N ALA A 98 13.17 -2.67 16.77
CA ALA A 98 14.12 -3.72 16.39
C ALA A 98 15.38 -3.81 17.26
N ASP A 99 15.37 -4.69 18.25
CA ASP A 99 16.61 -5.34 18.67
C ASP A 99 16.35 -6.78 19.06
N MET A 100 16.42 -7.66 18.07
CA MET A 100 16.24 -9.11 18.25
C MET A 100 17.44 -9.76 18.95
N CYS A 101 18.59 -9.07 19.02
CA CYS A 101 19.81 -9.59 19.61
C CYS A 101 19.85 -9.34 21.13
N THR A 102 19.41 -8.17 21.57
CA THR A 102 19.43 -7.78 23.00
C THR A 102 18.10 -8.05 23.71
N ARG A 103 17.03 -8.40 22.98
CA ARG A 103 15.65 -8.47 23.47
C ARG A 103 15.12 -7.11 23.96
N GLU A 104 15.79 -6.01 23.62
CA GLU A 104 15.31 -4.67 23.93
C GLU A 104 14.37 -4.16 22.83
N ILE A 105 13.25 -3.56 23.24
CA ILE A 105 12.35 -2.86 22.32
C ILE A 105 12.94 -1.47 22.09
N LYS A 106 13.72 -1.31 21.03
CA LYS A 106 14.23 0.00 20.60
C LYS A 106 13.42 0.54 19.44
N HIS A 107 12.96 1.78 19.55
CA HIS A 107 12.24 2.49 18.49
C HIS A 107 13.22 3.04 17.45
N TYR A 108 13.01 2.71 16.17
CA TYR A 108 13.90 3.13 15.08
C TYR A 108 13.31 4.19 14.18
N ASN A 109 12.03 4.07 13.85
CA ASN A 109 11.40 4.95 12.89
C ASN A 109 9.88 5.02 13.10
N THR A 110 9.29 6.15 12.68
CA THR A 110 7.86 6.36 12.64
C THR A 110 7.50 7.10 11.37
N TYR A 111 6.49 6.61 10.63
CA TYR A 111 5.87 7.38 9.57
C TYR A 111 4.44 7.73 9.94
N GLN A 112 4.12 9.03 9.90
CA GLN A 112 2.78 9.56 10.11
C GLN A 112 2.14 9.93 8.77
N THR A 113 0.92 9.45 8.54
CA THR A 113 0.14 9.72 7.32
C THR A 113 -1.36 9.82 7.63
N GLU A 114 -2.14 10.19 6.61
CA GLU A 114 -3.59 10.40 6.67
C GLU A 114 -4.40 9.09 6.78
N ASN A 115 -3.83 7.96 6.35
CA ASN A 115 -4.42 6.63 6.50
C ASN A 115 -3.33 5.60 6.87
N GLU A 116 -3.75 4.45 7.40
CA GLU A 116 -2.85 3.40 7.89
C GLU A 116 -2.05 2.71 6.77
N ALA A 117 -2.66 2.50 5.61
CA ALA A 117 -2.01 1.85 4.48
C ALA A 117 -0.80 2.68 3.99
N ASN A 118 -0.93 4.00 3.96
CA ASN A 118 0.16 4.91 3.61
C ASN A 118 1.31 4.86 4.63
N ALA A 119 0.99 4.75 5.92
CA ALA A 119 2.00 4.65 6.98
C ALA A 119 2.79 3.34 6.83
N ARG A 120 2.09 2.23 6.61
CA ARG A 120 2.69 0.90 6.38
C ARG A 120 3.52 0.86 5.10
N ALA A 121 3.04 1.45 3.99
CA ALA A 121 3.76 1.54 2.72
C ALA A 121 5.09 2.30 2.87
N LYS A 122 5.08 3.45 3.56
CA LYS A 122 6.31 4.19 3.86
C LYS A 122 7.29 3.39 4.72
N MET A 123 6.78 2.66 5.71
CA MET A 123 7.62 1.77 6.52
C MET A 123 8.25 0.65 5.69
N LEU A 124 7.47 0.01 4.81
CA LEU A 124 7.98 -1.05 3.94
C LEU A 124 9.10 -0.54 3.03
N MET A 125 8.93 0.62 2.41
CA MET A 125 9.98 1.25 1.58
C MET A 125 11.27 1.50 2.39
N PHE A 126 11.14 2.01 3.62
CA PHE A 126 12.30 2.23 4.50
C PHE A 126 13.05 0.93 4.80
N LEU A 127 12.33 -0.18 5.04
CA LEU A 127 12.93 -1.48 5.32
C LEU A 127 13.61 -2.07 4.09
N VAL A 128 12.99 -1.96 2.90
CA VAL A 128 13.61 -2.37 1.63
C VAL A 128 14.90 -1.60 1.38
N ALA A 129 14.88 -0.27 1.56
CA ALA A 129 16.06 0.58 1.38
C ALA A 129 17.19 0.29 2.37
N ARG A 130 16.89 -0.29 3.55
CA ARG A 130 17.89 -0.71 4.54
C ARG A 130 18.46 -2.11 4.30
N ALA A 131 17.78 -2.93 3.52
CA ALA A 131 18.21 -4.29 3.20
C ALA A 131 19.06 -4.36 1.92
N ALA A 132 19.05 -3.31 1.11
CA ALA A 132 19.90 -3.13 -0.07
C ALA A 132 21.30 -2.64 0.31
#